data_AF-A0AAJ1E4T4-F1
#
_entry.id   AF-A0AAJ1E4T4-F1
#
_cell.length_a   1.000
_cell.length_b   1.000
_cell.length_c   1.000
_cell.angle_alpha   90.00
_cell.angle_beta   90.00
_cell.angle_gamma   90.00
#
_symmetry.space_group_name_H-M   'P 1'
#
loop_
_entity.id
_entity.type
_entity.pdbx_description
1 polymer ?
#
loop_
_entity_poly.entity_id
_entity_poly.type
_entity_poly.pdbx_seq_one_letter_code
_entity_poly.pdbx_strand_id
1 'polypeptide(L)'
;MTVIALINPETDPHLIADCLISADGEDRRDKQLVWLPSLGLIRTGWQEPKGPWHIVRMGRKTIILPNNGGILAFAGDCKSAFEFWISLSDTINNKHGYNPDARVDSGLIDLVLSGMGVAALKFHMLGVLIDEGGVRRPFIHNSEKIVETSNFGTCYFAGSGTNKLSAAVISEDERHSAISDWPWNKISPTEELVESLCSTMLYFESDARYNINPDTPLSDRFGGFYEWYGVKENGIRFMPTRIDLNLLVENDKLFVTRLHLYEPIQPRDPKKTIFKGQQAVLSVLTFCSKLIEIPVEDLFKDKLEITVKQVDAVLIERMFASYDRPSNIDPRFSGIVPTEVLADSFADPVEIRRVRLVISMNGNGIAKGLTKIDDDFALANIVHQDGNTIITLFEGTTMNVVDLISRHST
;
A
#
# COMPACT_ATOMS: atom_id res chain seq x y z
N MET A 1 -11.16 8.40 5.55
CA MET A 1 -10.45 8.88 4.35
C MET A 1 -10.33 7.71 3.40
N THR A 2 -10.54 7.95 2.11
CA THR A 2 -10.19 6.97 1.08
C THR A 2 -9.58 7.68 -0.13
N VAL A 3 -8.55 7.13 -0.76
CA VAL A 3 -8.15 7.51 -2.12
C VAL A 3 -7.77 6.27 -2.91
N ILE A 4 -8.31 6.20 -4.12
CA ILE A 4 -7.93 5.23 -5.13
C ILE A 4 -7.43 5.99 -6.37
N ALA A 5 -6.47 5.40 -7.08
CA ALA A 5 -5.98 5.97 -8.31
C ALA A 5 -5.72 4.89 -9.36
N LEU A 6 -6.05 5.18 -10.61
CA LEU A 6 -5.71 4.38 -11.77
C LEU A 6 -4.74 5.17 -12.64
N ILE A 7 -3.51 4.66 -12.75
CA ILE A 7 -2.39 5.32 -13.41
C ILE A 7 -2.11 4.60 -14.73
N ASN A 8 -1.96 5.39 -15.80
CA ASN A 8 -1.58 4.94 -17.13
C ASN A 8 -2.39 3.73 -17.66
N PRO A 9 -3.74 3.73 -17.59
CA PRO A 9 -4.52 2.55 -17.90
C PRO A 9 -4.39 2.05 -19.34
N GLU A 10 -4.02 2.93 -20.26
CA GLU A 10 -3.94 2.64 -21.70
C GLU A 10 -2.70 1.82 -22.07
N THR A 11 -1.58 1.97 -21.35
CA THR A 11 -0.30 1.36 -21.75
C THR A 11 0.30 0.45 -20.68
N ASP A 12 0.40 0.94 -19.44
CA ASP A 12 0.97 0.21 -18.31
C ASP A 12 0.12 0.40 -17.04
N PRO A 13 -1.10 -0.15 -17.00
CA PRO A 13 -2.07 0.07 -15.95
C PRO A 13 -1.56 -0.32 -14.57
N HIS A 14 -1.60 0.65 -13.65
CA HIS A 14 -1.38 0.42 -12.23
C HIS A 14 -2.52 1.01 -11.39
N LEU A 15 -3.06 0.22 -10.47
CA LEU A 15 -4.13 0.62 -9.56
C LEU A 15 -3.55 0.81 -8.16
N ILE A 16 -3.75 1.97 -7.55
CA ILE A 16 -3.38 2.29 -6.16
C ILE A 16 -4.65 2.31 -5.31
N ALA A 17 -4.57 1.74 -4.10
CA ALA A 17 -5.63 1.84 -3.10
C ALA A 17 -5.04 2.06 -1.70
N ASP A 18 -5.62 3.01 -0.95
CA ASP A 18 -5.34 3.13 0.47
C ASP A 18 -6.09 2.05 1.28
N CYS A 19 -5.56 1.70 2.44
CA CYS A 19 -6.08 0.63 3.28
C CYS A 19 -6.80 1.13 4.55
N LEU A 20 -7.01 2.44 4.73
CA LEU A 20 -7.59 2.97 5.97
C LEU A 20 -9.12 2.93 5.95
N ILE A 21 -9.74 2.28 6.92
CA ILE A 21 -11.20 2.30 7.11
C ILE A 21 -11.55 3.23 8.27
N SER A 22 -12.40 4.20 8.00
CA SER A 22 -12.93 5.16 8.98
C SER A 22 -14.45 5.18 8.96
N ALA A 23 -15.06 5.56 10.08
CA ALA A 23 -16.51 5.74 10.20
C ALA A 23 -16.84 7.09 10.86
N ASP A 24 -18.05 7.58 10.59
CA ASP A 24 -18.63 8.73 11.23
C ASP A 24 -19.01 8.43 12.69
N GLY A 25 -18.96 9.45 13.53
CA GLY A 25 -19.27 9.34 14.95
C GLY A 25 -18.08 8.97 15.83
N GLU A 26 -18.34 8.92 17.14
CA GLU A 26 -17.36 8.55 18.16
C GLU A 26 -17.04 7.06 18.14
N ASP A 27 -15.80 6.72 18.48
CA ASP A 27 -15.40 5.32 18.68
C ASP A 27 -16.00 4.77 19.98
N ARG A 28 -16.93 3.82 19.86
CA ARG A 28 -17.59 3.19 21.01
C ARG A 28 -16.84 1.98 21.58
N ARG A 29 -15.67 1.63 21.05
CA ARG A 29 -14.87 0.51 21.55
C ARG A 29 -14.11 0.91 22.81
N ASP A 30 -14.03 0.02 23.78
CA ASP A 30 -13.42 0.29 25.10
C ASP A 30 -11.99 0.87 25.04
N LYS A 31 -11.18 0.40 24.09
CA LYS A 31 -9.77 0.81 24.01
C LYS A 31 -9.56 2.10 23.21
N GLN A 32 -10.43 2.44 22.26
CA GLN A 32 -10.28 3.59 21.32
C GLN A 32 -8.86 3.78 20.72
N LEU A 33 -8.19 2.66 20.45
CA LEU A 33 -6.83 2.63 19.91
C LEU A 33 -6.77 1.77 18.66
N VAL A 34 -5.97 2.21 17.71
CA VAL A 34 -5.63 1.49 16.47
C VAL A 34 -4.14 1.61 16.24
N TRP A 35 -3.54 0.54 15.75
CA TRP A 35 -2.17 0.56 15.29
C TRP A 35 -2.15 0.83 13.79
N LEU A 36 -1.34 1.80 13.35
CA LEU A 36 -1.09 2.11 11.95
C LEU A 36 0.41 1.97 11.64
N PRO A 37 0.79 1.42 10.46
CA PRO A 37 2.18 1.18 10.09
C PRO A 37 3.16 2.30 10.41
N SER A 38 2.86 3.52 9.96
CA SER A 38 3.74 4.68 10.10
C SER A 38 3.75 5.34 11.49
N LEU A 39 2.73 5.08 12.29
CA LEU A 39 2.47 5.83 13.53
C LEU A 39 2.60 4.98 14.79
N GLY A 40 2.52 3.67 14.65
CA GLY A 40 2.31 2.76 15.78
C GLY A 40 0.90 2.91 16.35
N LEU A 41 0.78 2.73 17.67
CA LEU A 41 -0.49 2.76 18.39
C LEU A 41 -0.95 4.22 18.63
N ILE A 42 -2.10 4.60 18.05
CA ILE A 42 -2.69 5.93 18.17
C ILE A 42 -4.16 5.87 18.62
N ARG A 43 -4.68 7.00 19.09
CA ARG A 43 -6.12 7.18 19.32
C ARG A 43 -6.88 7.15 18.00
N THR A 44 -8.06 6.56 18.03
CA THR A 44 -8.90 6.36 16.84
C THR A 44 -9.76 7.57 16.52
N GLY A 45 -10.15 8.37 17.51
CA GLY A 45 -11.05 9.51 17.35
C GLY A 45 -10.38 10.73 16.72
N TRP A 46 -11.10 11.38 15.81
CA TRP A 46 -10.69 12.56 15.04
C TRP A 46 -11.83 13.57 14.98
N GLN A 47 -11.48 14.85 15.05
CA GLN A 47 -12.45 15.92 14.89
C GLN A 47 -12.37 16.49 13.47
N GLU A 48 -13.48 16.41 12.74
CA GLU A 48 -13.61 16.95 11.39
C GLU A 48 -14.67 18.06 11.35
N PRO A 49 -14.63 18.97 10.36
CA PRO A 49 -15.66 20.01 10.20
C PRO A 49 -17.09 19.47 10.09
N LYS A 50 -17.26 18.23 9.63
CA LYS A 50 -18.55 17.56 9.44
C LYS A 50 -19.01 16.75 10.67
N GLY A 51 -18.25 16.75 11.76
CA GLY A 51 -18.54 15.99 12.98
C GLY A 51 -17.37 15.11 13.41
N PRO A 52 -17.50 14.38 14.53
CA PRO A 52 -16.48 13.42 14.94
C PRO A 52 -16.40 12.25 13.96
N TRP A 53 -15.19 11.73 13.79
CA TRP A 53 -14.90 10.51 13.03
C TRP A 53 -14.02 9.61 13.87
N HIS A 54 -13.95 8.33 13.50
CA HIS A 54 -12.94 7.45 14.05
C HIS A 54 -12.37 6.48 13.03
N ILE A 55 -11.11 6.09 13.24
CA ILE A 55 -10.44 5.04 12.49
C ILE A 55 -10.90 3.68 13.01
N VAL A 56 -11.53 2.90 12.15
CA VAL A 56 -12.05 1.57 12.49
C VAL A 56 -10.92 0.55 12.46
N ARG A 57 -10.27 0.39 11.31
CA ARG A 57 -9.19 -0.60 11.10
C ARG A 57 -8.49 -0.38 9.77
N MET A 58 -7.50 -1.21 9.49
CA MET A 58 -6.96 -1.41 8.14
C MET A 58 -7.80 -2.46 7.38
N GLY A 59 -8.03 -2.24 6.09
CA GLY A 59 -8.71 -3.17 5.21
C GLY A 59 -8.49 -2.85 3.73
N ARG A 60 -8.20 -3.87 2.92
CA ARG A 60 -7.97 -3.72 1.47
C ARG A 60 -9.27 -3.36 0.78
N LYS A 61 -9.27 -2.27 0.01
CA LYS A 61 -10.43 -1.75 -0.73
C LYS A 61 -10.44 -2.20 -2.18
N THR A 62 -9.92 -3.40 -2.44
CA THR A 62 -9.79 -3.96 -3.78
C THR A 62 -10.60 -5.23 -3.95
N ILE A 63 -10.98 -5.49 -5.19
CA ILE A 63 -11.75 -6.65 -5.62
C ILE A 63 -11.03 -7.21 -6.84
N ILE A 64 -10.34 -8.33 -6.64
CA ILE A 64 -9.81 -9.15 -7.74
C ILE A 64 -10.96 -9.97 -8.32
N LEU A 65 -11.22 -9.77 -9.61
CA LEU A 65 -12.25 -10.45 -10.36
C LEU A 65 -11.80 -11.88 -10.71
N PRO A 66 -12.71 -12.86 -10.71
CA PRO A 66 -12.38 -14.25 -11.00
C PRO A 66 -11.92 -14.44 -12.46
N ASN A 67 -11.32 -15.60 -12.74
CA ASN A 67 -10.87 -16.00 -14.09
C ASN A 67 -9.91 -14.99 -14.75
N ASN A 68 -9.10 -14.31 -13.93
CA ASN A 68 -8.23 -13.19 -14.32
C ASN A 68 -8.99 -12.06 -15.05
N GLY A 69 -10.25 -11.80 -14.66
CA GLY A 69 -11.08 -10.75 -15.28
C GLY A 69 -10.65 -9.33 -14.95
N GLY A 70 -9.61 -9.14 -14.14
CA GLY A 70 -9.07 -7.83 -13.76
C GLY A 70 -9.29 -7.49 -12.29
N ILE A 71 -9.14 -6.22 -11.95
CA ILE A 71 -9.17 -5.71 -10.59
C ILE A 71 -9.91 -4.38 -10.50
N LEU A 72 -10.66 -4.21 -9.42
CA LEU A 72 -11.36 -2.99 -9.05
C LEU A 72 -10.86 -2.50 -7.69
N ALA A 73 -10.85 -1.19 -7.47
CA ALA A 73 -10.70 -0.56 -6.16
C ALA A 73 -11.85 0.42 -5.94
N PHE A 74 -12.25 0.61 -4.68
CA PHE A 74 -13.33 1.52 -4.32
C PHE A 74 -12.93 2.55 -3.26
N ALA A 75 -13.62 3.68 -3.29
CA ALA A 75 -13.51 4.79 -2.34
C ALA A 75 -14.91 5.32 -2.02
N GLY A 76 -15.08 6.03 -0.90
CA GLY A 76 -16.38 6.58 -0.48
C GLY A 76 -17.15 5.67 0.50
N ASP A 77 -18.47 5.65 0.39
CA ASP A 77 -19.35 4.98 1.36
C ASP A 77 -19.19 3.45 1.35
N CYS A 78 -18.69 2.95 2.48
CA CYS A 78 -18.39 1.54 2.66
C CYS A 78 -19.63 0.64 2.64
N LYS A 79 -20.79 1.15 3.08
CA LYS A 79 -22.04 0.38 3.05
C LYS A 79 -22.51 0.17 1.61
N SER A 80 -22.50 1.23 0.80
CA SER A 80 -22.86 1.16 -0.62
C SER A 80 -21.87 0.27 -1.39
N ALA A 81 -20.57 0.39 -1.14
CA ALA A 81 -19.57 -0.50 -1.74
C ALA A 81 -19.77 -1.98 -1.35
N PHE A 82 -20.25 -2.25 -0.14
CA PHE A 82 -20.59 -3.59 0.31
C PHE A 82 -21.85 -4.15 -0.38
N GLU A 83 -22.91 -3.34 -0.51
CA GLU A 83 -24.12 -3.70 -1.25
C GLU A 83 -23.83 -3.99 -2.73
N PHE A 84 -22.93 -3.20 -3.34
CA PHE A 84 -22.38 -3.46 -4.66
C PHE A 84 -21.68 -4.82 -4.71
N TRP A 85 -20.77 -5.09 -3.76
CA TRP A 85 -20.02 -6.33 -3.73
C TRP A 85 -20.92 -7.57 -3.63
N ILE A 86 -21.96 -7.54 -2.77
CA ILE A 86 -22.95 -8.63 -2.67
C ILE A 86 -23.62 -8.85 -4.03
N SER A 87 -24.17 -7.79 -4.62
CA SER A 87 -24.91 -7.88 -5.87
C SER A 87 -24.04 -8.34 -7.04
N LEU A 88 -22.79 -7.88 -7.10
CA LEU A 88 -21.80 -8.31 -8.08
C LEU A 88 -21.45 -9.79 -7.88
N SER A 89 -21.19 -10.21 -6.65
CA SER A 89 -20.88 -11.60 -6.30
C SER A 89 -21.99 -12.55 -6.75
N ASP A 90 -23.25 -12.22 -6.46
CA ASP A 90 -24.40 -13.04 -6.87
C ASP A 90 -24.53 -13.11 -8.40
N THR A 91 -24.32 -11.99 -9.09
CA THR A 91 -24.37 -11.92 -10.56
C THR A 91 -23.25 -12.75 -11.19
N ILE A 92 -22.04 -12.71 -10.63
CA ILE A 92 -20.90 -13.53 -11.05
C ILE A 92 -21.22 -15.02 -10.86
N ASN A 93 -21.69 -15.41 -9.68
CA ASN A 93 -22.01 -16.81 -9.37
C ASN A 93 -23.08 -17.35 -10.32
N ASN A 94 -24.10 -16.55 -10.63
CA ASN A 94 -25.12 -16.92 -11.61
C ASN A 94 -24.52 -17.11 -13.01
N LYS A 95 -23.66 -16.18 -13.48
CA LYS A 95 -22.97 -16.31 -14.79
C LYS A 95 -22.09 -17.56 -14.84
N HIS A 96 -21.35 -17.82 -13.76
CA HIS A 96 -20.46 -18.98 -13.63
C HIS A 96 -21.18 -20.32 -13.53
N GLY A 97 -22.43 -20.33 -13.07
CA GLY A 97 -23.30 -21.51 -13.14
C GLY A 97 -23.56 -21.98 -14.57
N TYR A 98 -23.55 -21.07 -15.56
CA TYR A 98 -23.74 -21.40 -16.98
C TYR A 98 -22.41 -21.51 -17.74
N ASN A 99 -21.45 -20.63 -17.47
CA ASN A 99 -20.12 -20.64 -18.05
C ASN A 99 -19.05 -20.43 -16.96
N PRO A 100 -18.45 -21.52 -16.43
CA PRO A 100 -17.49 -21.47 -15.34
C PRO A 100 -16.23 -20.64 -15.61
N ASP A 101 -15.89 -20.43 -16.88
CA ASP A 101 -14.68 -19.73 -17.33
C ASP A 101 -14.96 -18.29 -17.77
N ALA A 102 -16.23 -17.85 -17.72
CA ALA A 102 -16.60 -16.51 -18.11
C ALA A 102 -15.85 -15.44 -17.30
N ARG A 103 -15.32 -14.43 -18.00
CA ARG A 103 -14.75 -13.23 -17.38
C ARG A 103 -15.86 -12.22 -17.05
N VAL A 104 -15.53 -11.34 -16.11
CA VAL A 104 -16.38 -10.21 -15.74
C VAL A 104 -16.07 -9.05 -16.69
N ASP A 105 -17.08 -8.58 -17.41
CA ASP A 105 -17.02 -7.45 -18.33
C ASP A 105 -17.66 -6.20 -17.71
N SER A 106 -17.50 -5.05 -18.36
CA SER A 106 -18.07 -3.79 -17.88
C SER A 106 -19.59 -3.82 -17.85
N GLY A 107 -20.24 -4.48 -18.81
CA GLY A 107 -21.69 -4.57 -18.89
C GLY A 107 -22.32 -5.25 -17.67
N LEU A 108 -21.66 -6.28 -17.14
CA LEU A 108 -22.09 -6.93 -15.90
C LEU A 108 -21.98 -5.98 -14.70
N ILE A 109 -20.87 -5.25 -14.60
CA ILE A 109 -20.66 -4.29 -13.50
C ILE A 109 -21.66 -3.12 -13.60
N ASP A 110 -21.86 -2.59 -14.81
CA ASP A 110 -22.80 -1.49 -15.09
C ASP A 110 -24.25 -1.88 -14.80
N LEU A 111 -24.62 -3.14 -15.08
CA LEU A 111 -25.93 -3.70 -14.71
C LEU A 111 -26.15 -3.65 -13.19
N VAL A 112 -25.14 -4.07 -12.41
CA VAL A 112 -25.20 -4.05 -10.94
C VAL A 112 -25.30 -2.61 -10.42
N LEU A 113 -24.43 -1.72 -10.92
CA LEU A 113 -24.44 -0.31 -10.54
C LEU A 113 -25.79 0.35 -10.85
N SER A 114 -26.36 0.08 -12.02
CA SER A 114 -27.68 0.59 -12.41
C SER A 114 -28.79 0.10 -11.50
N GLY A 115 -28.74 -1.18 -11.08
CA GLY A 115 -29.70 -1.77 -10.15
C GLY A 115 -29.68 -1.18 -8.75
N MET A 116 -28.56 -0.59 -8.31
CA MET A 116 -28.41 0.04 -6.99
C MET A 116 -29.03 1.46 -6.91
N GLY A 117 -29.34 2.08 -8.04
CA GLY A 117 -29.88 3.45 -8.08
C GLY A 117 -28.98 4.46 -7.36
N VAL A 118 -29.57 5.25 -6.45
CA VAL A 118 -28.87 6.35 -5.74
C VAL A 118 -27.69 5.86 -4.89
N ALA A 119 -27.70 4.61 -4.42
CA ALA A 119 -26.58 4.07 -3.64
C ALA A 119 -25.28 3.97 -4.46
N ALA A 120 -25.37 3.77 -5.78
CA ALA A 120 -24.21 3.74 -6.66
C ALA A 120 -23.44 5.08 -6.70
N LEU A 121 -24.11 6.20 -6.40
CA LEU A 121 -23.49 7.53 -6.40
C LEU A 121 -22.71 7.85 -5.12
N LYS A 122 -22.82 7.02 -4.08
CA LYS A 122 -22.17 7.25 -2.78
C LYS A 122 -20.75 6.73 -2.69
N PHE A 123 -20.29 6.02 -3.72
CA PHE A 123 -18.94 5.48 -3.79
C PHE A 123 -18.39 5.63 -5.21
N HIS A 124 -17.08 5.47 -5.30
CA HIS A 124 -16.29 5.58 -6.51
C HIS A 124 -15.65 4.23 -6.80
N MET A 125 -15.43 3.93 -8.07
CA MET A 125 -14.73 2.71 -8.47
C MET A 125 -13.78 2.99 -9.62
N LEU A 126 -12.53 2.58 -9.46
CA LEU A 126 -11.51 2.61 -10.50
C LEU A 126 -10.93 1.21 -10.64
N GLY A 127 -10.60 0.80 -11.85
CA GLY A 127 -10.01 -0.50 -12.07
C GLY A 127 -9.66 -0.77 -13.51
N VAL A 128 -9.26 -2.00 -13.77
CA VAL A 128 -8.95 -2.49 -15.11
C VAL A 128 -9.58 -3.85 -15.26
N LEU A 129 -10.37 -4.00 -16.32
CA LEU A 129 -10.96 -5.26 -16.73
C LEU A 129 -10.10 -5.89 -17.81
N ILE A 130 -10.05 -7.21 -17.82
CA ILE A 130 -9.37 -7.99 -18.84
C ILE A 130 -10.43 -8.81 -19.57
N ASP A 131 -10.65 -8.52 -20.85
CA ASP A 131 -11.62 -9.26 -21.66
C ASP A 131 -11.09 -10.65 -22.05
N GLU A 132 -11.91 -11.47 -22.71
CA GLU A 132 -11.53 -12.83 -23.10
C GLU A 132 -10.30 -12.90 -24.02
N GLY A 133 -10.05 -11.84 -24.79
CA GLY A 133 -8.88 -11.71 -25.66
C GLY A 133 -7.61 -11.27 -24.92
N GLY A 134 -7.68 -11.03 -23.60
CA GLY A 134 -6.57 -10.49 -22.81
C GLY A 134 -6.41 -8.97 -22.93
N VAL A 135 -7.34 -8.29 -23.62
CA VAL A 135 -7.27 -6.83 -23.77
C VAL A 135 -7.67 -6.18 -22.46
N ARG A 136 -6.80 -5.28 -21.99
CA ARG A 136 -6.97 -4.50 -20.77
C ARG A 136 -7.79 -3.25 -21.08
N ARG A 137 -8.83 -2.99 -20.29
CA ARG A 137 -9.68 -1.80 -20.44
C ARG A 137 -9.87 -1.11 -19.09
N PRO A 138 -9.68 0.22 -18.99
CA PRO A 138 -10.03 0.94 -17.78
C PRO A 138 -11.52 0.80 -17.47
N PHE A 139 -11.83 0.68 -16.18
CA PHE A 139 -13.18 0.81 -15.65
C PHE A 139 -13.23 1.99 -14.69
N ILE A 140 -14.12 2.93 -14.96
CA ILE A 140 -14.20 4.21 -14.25
C ILE A 140 -15.65 4.47 -13.89
N HIS A 141 -15.93 4.58 -12.60
CA HIS A 141 -17.24 4.95 -12.06
C HIS A 141 -17.06 6.08 -11.04
N ASN A 142 -17.68 7.23 -11.31
CA ASN A 142 -17.61 8.45 -10.51
C ASN A 142 -16.17 8.92 -10.22
N SER A 143 -15.26 8.99 -11.21
CA SER A 143 -13.95 9.63 -10.97
C SER A 143 -14.11 11.09 -10.56
N GLU A 144 -13.31 11.56 -9.60
CA GLU A 144 -13.36 12.96 -9.13
C GLU A 144 -12.40 13.87 -9.88
N LYS A 145 -11.26 13.33 -10.30
CA LYS A 145 -10.22 14.09 -11.00
C LYS A 145 -9.50 13.24 -12.02
N ILE A 146 -9.16 13.87 -13.14
CA ILE A 146 -8.33 13.33 -14.20
C ILE A 146 -7.12 14.24 -14.34
N VAL A 147 -5.93 13.66 -14.43
CA VAL A 147 -4.68 14.38 -14.70
C VAL A 147 -4.00 13.72 -15.90
N GLU A 148 -3.69 14.53 -16.91
CA GLU A 148 -2.84 14.11 -18.02
C GLU A 148 -1.40 14.50 -17.69
N THR A 149 -0.48 13.55 -17.84
CA THR A 149 0.94 13.71 -17.52
C THR A 149 1.79 13.49 -18.76
N SER A 150 2.98 14.06 -18.77
CA SER A 150 3.88 13.92 -19.92
C SER A 150 4.55 12.54 -19.97
N ASN A 151 4.79 11.92 -18.80
CA ASN A 151 5.57 10.69 -18.69
C ASN A 151 4.74 9.46 -18.26
N PHE A 152 3.56 9.66 -17.66
CA PHE A 152 2.75 8.57 -17.08
C PHE A 152 1.35 8.46 -17.71
N GLY A 153 1.09 9.16 -18.81
CA GLY A 153 -0.20 9.14 -19.50
C GLY A 153 -1.33 9.70 -18.62
N THR A 154 -2.52 9.13 -18.78
CA THR A 154 -3.72 9.58 -18.07
C THR A 154 -3.82 8.94 -16.68
N CYS A 155 -4.13 9.74 -15.68
CA CYS A 155 -4.30 9.32 -14.29
C CYS A 155 -5.69 9.70 -13.78
N TYR A 156 -6.41 8.74 -13.22
CA TYR A 156 -7.74 8.93 -12.64
C TYR A 156 -7.66 8.82 -11.12
N PHE A 157 -8.37 9.69 -10.41
CA PHE A 157 -8.38 9.72 -8.94
C PHE A 157 -9.80 9.82 -8.41
N ALA A 158 -10.04 9.19 -7.26
CA ALA A 158 -11.29 9.34 -6.52
C ALA A 158 -11.12 9.16 -5.01
N GLY A 159 -11.94 9.87 -4.25
CA GLY A 159 -12.02 9.86 -2.80
C GLY A 159 -11.39 11.08 -2.14
N SER A 160 -11.59 11.22 -0.83
CA SER A 160 -11.17 12.41 -0.07
C SER A 160 -9.68 12.79 -0.19
N GLY A 161 -8.79 11.84 -0.54
CA GLY A 161 -7.35 12.10 -0.73
C GLY A 161 -6.93 12.50 -2.16
N THR A 162 -7.88 12.68 -3.09
CA THR A 162 -7.64 12.96 -4.52
C THR A 162 -6.66 14.11 -4.75
N ASN A 163 -6.85 15.25 -4.07
CA ASN A 163 -6.00 16.42 -4.28
C ASN A 163 -4.54 16.16 -3.89
N LYS A 164 -4.30 15.52 -2.75
CA LYS A 164 -2.95 15.20 -2.26
C LYS A 164 -2.23 14.22 -3.18
N LEU A 165 -2.89 13.13 -3.58
CA LEU A 165 -2.26 12.11 -4.43
C LEU A 165 -2.04 12.63 -5.87
N SER A 166 -2.99 13.39 -6.42
CA SER A 166 -2.81 14.00 -7.74
C SER A 166 -1.68 15.03 -7.78
N ALA A 167 -1.50 15.83 -6.73
CA ALA A 167 -0.37 16.75 -6.61
C ALA A 167 0.97 16.01 -6.54
N ALA A 168 1.02 14.88 -5.82
CA ALA A 168 2.21 14.03 -5.77
C ALA A 168 2.56 13.43 -7.14
N VAL A 169 1.56 13.03 -7.94
CA VAL A 169 1.77 12.55 -9.32
C VAL A 169 2.34 13.65 -10.21
N ILE A 170 1.81 14.87 -10.13
CA ILE A 170 2.30 16.01 -10.92
C ILE A 170 3.76 16.32 -10.55
N SER A 171 4.07 16.37 -9.25
CA SER A 171 5.43 16.62 -8.79
C SER A 171 6.41 15.53 -9.25
N GLU A 172 5.99 14.26 -9.25
CA GLU A 172 6.82 13.18 -9.77
C GLU A 172 6.96 13.23 -11.28
N ASP A 173 5.95 13.67 -12.05
CA ASP A 173 6.03 13.85 -13.51
C ASP A 173 7.05 14.93 -13.90
N GLU A 174 7.06 16.05 -13.17
CA GLU A 174 8.06 17.11 -13.31
C GLU A 174 9.47 16.59 -12.97
N ARG A 175 9.62 15.88 -11.84
CA ARG A 175 10.89 15.27 -11.44
C ARG A 175 11.38 14.27 -12.49
N HIS A 176 10.48 13.46 -13.04
CA HIS A 176 10.79 12.43 -14.03
C HIS A 176 11.37 13.02 -15.32
N SER A 177 10.86 14.17 -15.73
CA SER A 177 11.31 14.88 -16.93
C SER A 177 12.79 15.32 -16.85
N ALA A 178 13.36 15.40 -15.64
CA ALA A 178 14.75 15.79 -15.40
C ALA A 178 15.74 14.60 -15.32
N ILE A 179 15.26 13.35 -15.43
CA ILE A 179 16.08 12.15 -15.26
C ILE A 179 16.66 11.73 -16.62
N SER A 180 17.99 11.83 -16.77
CA SER A 180 18.70 11.39 -17.98
C SER A 180 18.86 9.87 -18.06
N ASP A 181 19.15 9.22 -16.93
CA ASP A 181 19.56 7.81 -16.87
C ASP A 181 18.77 7.06 -15.80
N TRP A 182 17.68 6.42 -16.22
CA TRP A 182 16.95 5.47 -15.37
C TRP A 182 17.09 4.06 -15.92
N PRO A 183 17.17 3.02 -15.07
CA PRO A 183 17.20 1.63 -15.51
C PRO A 183 15.81 1.15 -15.96
N TRP A 184 15.28 1.74 -17.03
CA TRP A 184 13.96 1.44 -17.61
C TRP A 184 13.79 -0.03 -18.01
N ASN A 185 14.90 -0.73 -18.24
CA ASN A 185 14.92 -2.15 -18.54
C ASN A 185 14.58 -3.04 -17.33
N LYS A 186 14.58 -2.49 -16.11
CA LYS A 186 14.36 -3.23 -14.86
C LYS A 186 12.98 -2.98 -14.26
N ILE A 187 12.54 -1.73 -14.22
CA ILE A 187 11.25 -1.32 -13.67
C ILE A 187 10.59 -0.33 -14.64
N SER A 188 9.29 -0.48 -14.88
CA SER A 188 8.60 0.47 -15.75
C SER A 188 8.46 1.84 -15.07
N PRO A 189 8.40 2.95 -15.83
CA PRO A 189 8.15 4.28 -15.27
C PRO A 189 6.94 4.32 -14.34
N THR A 190 5.83 3.70 -14.75
CA THR A 190 4.59 3.67 -13.97
C THR A 190 4.75 2.85 -12.69
N GLU A 191 5.45 1.71 -12.74
CA GLU A 191 5.71 0.88 -11.56
C GLU A 191 6.57 1.64 -10.53
N GLU A 192 7.61 2.33 -11.00
CA GLU A 192 8.44 3.19 -10.15
C GLU A 192 7.61 4.30 -9.50
N LEU A 193 6.77 4.98 -10.29
CA LEU A 193 5.89 6.03 -9.79
C LEU A 193 4.98 5.51 -8.69
N VAL A 194 4.23 4.42 -8.93
CA VAL A 194 3.27 3.94 -7.93
C VAL A 194 3.96 3.43 -6.67
N GLU A 195 5.16 2.83 -6.79
CA GLU A 195 5.95 2.46 -5.63
C GLU A 195 6.43 3.68 -4.83
N SER A 196 6.96 4.70 -5.53
CA SER A 196 7.40 5.97 -4.96
C SER A 196 6.27 6.67 -4.21
N LEU A 197 5.09 6.78 -4.83
CA LEU A 197 3.91 7.38 -4.22
C LEU A 197 3.49 6.65 -2.94
N CYS A 198 3.41 5.30 -2.98
CA CYS A 198 3.00 4.51 -1.82
C CYS A 198 3.98 4.67 -0.65
N SER A 199 5.30 4.63 -0.92
CA SER A 199 6.34 4.82 0.10
C SER A 199 6.35 6.24 0.67
N THR A 200 6.21 7.25 -0.20
CA THR A 200 6.28 8.66 0.19
C THR A 200 5.07 9.09 1.00
N MET A 201 3.86 8.61 0.65
CA MET A 201 2.67 8.85 1.46
C MET A 201 2.82 8.25 2.86
N LEU A 202 3.39 7.05 2.97
CA LEU A 202 3.68 6.40 4.23
C LEU A 202 4.71 7.20 5.07
N TYR A 203 5.75 7.74 4.43
CA TYR A 203 6.72 8.65 5.07
C TYR A 203 6.05 9.91 5.61
N PHE A 204 5.23 10.61 4.81
CA PHE A 204 4.54 11.83 5.26
C PHE A 204 3.59 11.58 6.44
N GLU A 205 2.93 10.42 6.45
CA GLU A 205 2.15 9.99 7.61
C GLU A 205 3.04 9.84 8.85
N SER A 206 4.24 9.26 8.69
CA SER A 206 5.18 9.03 9.79
C SER A 206 5.74 10.31 10.42
N ASP A 207 6.04 11.33 9.60
CA ASP A 207 6.50 12.65 10.06
C ASP A 207 5.40 13.39 10.83
N ALA A 208 4.14 13.17 10.46
CA ALA A 208 3.01 13.74 11.17
C ALA A 208 2.94 13.29 12.63
N ARG A 209 3.57 12.16 13.01
CA ARG A 209 3.61 11.68 14.41
C ARG A 209 4.06 12.74 15.40
N TYR A 210 5.02 13.58 15.01
CA TYR A 210 5.54 14.63 15.89
C TYR A 210 4.63 15.86 16.00
N ASN A 211 3.58 15.94 15.17
CA ASN A 211 2.63 17.04 15.06
C ASN A 211 1.16 16.57 15.02
N ILE A 212 0.83 15.39 15.58
CA ILE A 212 -0.56 14.88 15.55
C ILE A 212 -1.44 15.78 16.42
N ASN A 213 -2.15 16.70 15.78
CA ASN A 213 -3.31 17.37 16.34
C ASN A 213 -4.58 16.63 15.89
N PRO A 214 -5.41 16.09 16.81
CA PRO A 214 -6.70 15.46 16.51
C PRO A 214 -7.68 16.31 15.69
N ASP A 215 -7.46 17.62 15.60
CA ASP A 215 -8.25 18.56 14.79
C ASP A 215 -7.79 18.66 13.33
N THR A 216 -6.67 18.02 12.97
CA THR A 216 -6.22 18.01 11.57
C THR A 216 -7.14 17.09 10.77
N PRO A 217 -7.68 17.50 9.61
CA PRO A 217 -8.52 16.63 8.81
C PRO A 217 -7.83 15.30 8.53
N LEU A 218 -8.53 14.21 8.81
CA LEU A 218 -8.07 12.85 8.56
C LEU A 218 -7.64 12.76 7.10
N SER A 219 -8.42 13.36 6.17
CA SER A 219 -8.19 13.40 4.72
C SER A 219 -6.89 14.05 4.25
N ASP A 220 -6.22 14.79 5.11
CA ASP A 220 -4.97 15.44 4.76
C ASP A 220 -3.75 14.61 5.22
N ARG A 221 -3.97 13.62 6.10
CA ARG A 221 -2.88 13.00 6.87
C ARG A 221 -2.77 11.47 6.78
N PHE A 222 -3.86 10.70 6.68
CA PHE A 222 -3.83 9.22 6.82
C PHE A 222 -4.38 8.38 5.66
N GLY A 223 -3.51 7.66 4.96
CA GLY A 223 -3.95 6.50 4.16
C GLY A 223 -3.75 5.17 4.88
N GLY A 224 -3.07 5.18 6.03
CA GLY A 224 -2.72 4.01 6.84
C GLY A 224 -1.64 3.13 6.19
N PHE A 225 -1.90 2.70 4.97
CA PHE A 225 -0.97 2.02 4.07
C PHE A 225 -1.51 2.12 2.64
N TYR A 226 -0.63 2.30 1.67
CA TYR A 226 -1.00 2.33 0.26
C TYR A 226 -0.43 1.10 -0.44
N GLU A 227 -1.30 0.35 -1.09
CA GLU A 227 -0.91 -0.77 -1.93
C GLU A 227 -1.15 -0.44 -3.40
N TRP A 228 -0.45 -1.14 -4.29
CA TRP A 228 -0.69 -1.05 -5.71
C TRP A 228 -0.67 -2.41 -6.41
N TYR A 229 -1.26 -2.44 -7.60
CA TYR A 229 -1.37 -3.61 -8.45
C TYR A 229 -1.07 -3.23 -9.88
N GLY A 230 -0.17 -3.97 -10.53
CA GLY A 230 0.04 -3.87 -11.98
C GLY A 230 -0.89 -4.83 -12.71
N VAL A 231 -1.50 -4.38 -13.80
CA VAL A 231 -2.41 -5.21 -14.60
C VAL A 231 -1.72 -5.61 -15.90
N LYS A 232 -1.32 -6.88 -15.99
CA LYS A 232 -0.61 -7.45 -17.15
C LYS A 232 -1.57 -8.35 -17.92
N GLU A 233 -1.21 -8.70 -19.15
CA GLU A 233 -2.04 -9.54 -20.03
C GLU A 233 -2.35 -10.91 -19.40
N ASN A 234 -1.40 -11.45 -18.63
CA ASN A 234 -1.52 -12.73 -17.94
C ASN A 234 -2.17 -12.63 -16.53
N GLY A 235 -2.61 -11.44 -16.12
CA GLY A 235 -3.35 -11.23 -14.88
C GLY A 235 -2.79 -10.11 -14.01
N ILE A 236 -3.07 -10.19 -12.71
CA ILE A 236 -2.78 -9.14 -11.76
C ILE A 236 -1.45 -9.44 -11.07
N ARG A 237 -0.54 -8.47 -11.10
CA ARG A 237 0.71 -8.48 -10.36
C ARG A 237 0.54 -7.64 -9.10
N PHE A 238 0.65 -8.27 -7.93
CA PHE A 238 0.68 -7.58 -6.65
C PHE A 238 1.95 -6.74 -6.52
N MET A 239 1.89 -5.65 -5.73
CA MET A 239 3.09 -4.98 -5.25
C MET A 239 4.03 -6.03 -4.63
N PRO A 240 5.30 -6.10 -5.05
CA PRO A 240 6.26 -7.08 -4.56
C PRO A 240 6.77 -6.74 -3.16
N THR A 241 7.24 -7.77 -2.44
CA THR A 241 7.87 -7.63 -1.13
C THR A 241 8.99 -6.59 -1.17
N ARG A 242 9.00 -5.68 -0.20
CA ARG A 242 10.00 -4.60 -0.12
C ARG A 242 10.20 -4.11 1.30
N ILE A 243 11.34 -3.49 1.54
CA ILE A 243 11.61 -2.70 2.74
C ILE A 243 11.40 -1.22 2.43
N ASP A 244 10.69 -0.50 3.31
CA ASP A 244 10.64 0.96 3.32
C ASP A 244 11.50 1.45 4.51
N LEU A 245 12.62 2.12 4.20
CA LEU A 245 13.59 2.65 5.15
C LEU A 245 13.58 4.19 5.11
N ASN A 246 13.18 4.78 6.23
CA ASN A 246 13.17 6.23 6.40
C ASN A 246 14.32 6.65 7.32
N LEU A 247 15.07 7.63 6.87
CA LEU A 247 16.26 8.15 7.53
C LEU A 247 16.10 9.65 7.79
N LEU A 248 16.69 10.13 8.88
CA LEU A 248 16.82 11.55 9.21
C LEU A 248 18.29 11.87 9.41
N VAL A 249 18.76 12.91 8.74
CA VAL A 249 20.07 13.52 8.99
C VAL A 249 19.84 14.81 9.77
N GLU A 250 20.32 14.85 11.00
CA GLU A 250 20.17 16.00 11.88
C GLU A 250 21.40 16.13 12.79
N ASN A 251 21.99 17.33 12.90
CA ASN A 251 23.16 17.61 13.73
C ASN A 251 24.33 16.63 13.48
N ASP A 252 24.66 16.40 12.21
CA ASP A 252 25.71 15.46 11.75
C ASP A 252 25.51 14.00 12.17
N LYS A 253 24.30 13.64 12.60
CA LYS A 253 23.91 12.28 12.97
C LYS A 253 22.90 11.71 11.99
N LEU A 254 22.97 10.41 11.81
CA LEU A 254 22.01 9.65 11.03
C LEU A 254 21.09 8.84 11.95
N PHE A 255 19.79 8.92 11.71
CA PHE A 255 18.79 8.17 12.44
C PHE A 255 17.89 7.36 11.50
N VAL A 256 17.64 6.10 11.83
CA VAL A 256 16.47 5.39 11.31
C VAL A 256 15.25 5.91 12.04
N THR A 257 14.36 6.56 11.29
CA THR A 257 13.08 7.01 11.82
C THR A 257 12.03 5.92 11.69
N ARG A 258 12.04 5.18 10.57
CA ARG A 258 11.13 4.07 10.30
C ARG A 258 11.80 2.97 9.48
N LEU A 259 11.39 1.74 9.74
CA LEU A 259 11.81 0.57 8.99
C LEU A 259 10.66 -0.42 8.93
N HIS A 260 10.14 -0.65 7.73
CA HIS A 260 8.98 -1.52 7.49
C HIS A 260 9.33 -2.63 6.50
N LEU A 261 8.82 -3.84 6.71
CA LEU A 261 8.70 -4.87 5.67
C LEU A 261 7.25 -4.92 5.23
N TYR A 262 7.04 -4.85 3.93
CA TYR A 262 5.78 -5.13 3.27
C TYR A 262 5.87 -6.50 2.60
N GLU A 263 4.86 -7.35 2.77
CA GLU A 263 4.78 -8.66 2.13
C GLU A 263 3.32 -9.06 1.79
N PRO A 264 3.02 -9.40 0.52
CA PRO A 264 1.75 -10.01 0.15
C PRO A 264 1.78 -11.52 0.44
N ILE A 265 1.01 -11.96 1.43
CA ILE A 265 0.85 -13.37 1.78
C ILE A 265 -0.25 -13.99 0.92
N GLN A 266 0.10 -14.91 0.02
CA GLN A 266 -0.90 -15.64 -0.77
C GLN A 266 -1.57 -16.75 0.05
N PRO A 267 -2.87 -17.05 -0.20
CA PRO A 267 -3.55 -18.18 0.44
C PRO A 267 -2.88 -19.50 0.07
N ARG A 268 -2.66 -20.38 1.06
CA ARG A 268 -2.02 -21.70 0.88
C ARG A 268 -2.79 -22.65 -0.06
N ASP A 269 -4.10 -22.48 -0.21
CA ASP A 269 -4.94 -23.30 -1.11
C ASP A 269 -5.97 -22.44 -1.88
N PRO A 270 -5.62 -21.98 -3.09
CA PRO A 270 -6.51 -21.21 -3.96
C PRO A 270 -7.80 -21.92 -4.40
N LYS A 271 -7.86 -23.26 -4.26
CA LYS A 271 -8.99 -24.07 -4.76
C LYS A 271 -10.08 -24.27 -3.70
N LYS A 272 -9.80 -23.98 -2.43
CA LYS A 272 -10.75 -24.07 -1.32
C LYS A 272 -11.43 -22.75 -0.97
N THR A 273 -11.06 -21.66 -1.63
CA THR A 273 -11.76 -20.39 -1.47
C THR A 273 -13.06 -20.42 -2.26
N ILE A 274 -14.16 -20.02 -1.61
CA ILE A 274 -15.51 -19.94 -2.22
C ILE A 274 -15.49 -19.05 -3.49
N PHE A 275 -14.52 -18.13 -3.56
CA PHE A 275 -14.17 -17.37 -4.75
C PHE A 275 -12.91 -17.93 -5.44
N LYS A 276 -12.97 -18.12 -6.77
CA LYS A 276 -11.82 -18.45 -7.64
C LYS A 276 -10.84 -17.27 -7.86
N GLY A 277 -10.78 -16.31 -6.93
CA GLY A 277 -9.86 -15.17 -6.99
C GLY A 277 -8.88 -15.26 -5.82
N GLN A 278 -7.61 -15.56 -6.09
CA GLN A 278 -6.54 -15.47 -5.09
C GLN A 278 -6.45 -14.03 -4.60
N GLN A 279 -6.97 -13.74 -3.41
CA GLN A 279 -6.73 -12.44 -2.78
C GLN A 279 -5.77 -12.63 -1.62
N ALA A 280 -4.56 -12.09 -1.78
CA ALA A 280 -3.55 -12.11 -0.74
C ALA A 280 -4.05 -11.44 0.54
N VAL A 281 -3.45 -11.79 1.67
CA VAL A 281 -3.45 -10.94 2.86
C VAL A 281 -2.20 -10.09 2.79
N LEU A 282 -2.30 -8.83 3.15
CA LEU A 282 -1.14 -7.97 3.19
C LEU A 282 -0.56 -7.96 4.61
N SER A 283 0.68 -8.40 4.78
CA SER A 283 1.46 -8.23 6.01
C SER A 283 2.33 -6.98 5.94
N VAL A 284 2.26 -6.13 6.96
CA VAL A 284 3.19 -5.01 7.16
C VAL A 284 3.81 -5.15 8.54
N LEU A 285 5.12 -5.42 8.59
CA LEU A 285 5.91 -5.46 9.82
C LEU A 285 6.62 -4.12 10.02
N THR A 286 6.55 -3.59 11.23
CA THR A 286 7.31 -2.40 11.66
C THR A 286 8.39 -2.84 12.63
N PHE A 287 9.64 -2.71 12.20
CA PHE A 287 10.83 -2.99 13.02
C PHE A 287 11.24 -1.78 13.85
N CYS A 288 10.97 -0.58 13.33
CA CYS A 288 11.42 0.66 13.94
C CYS A 288 10.29 1.69 13.93
N SER A 289 9.83 2.06 15.13
CA SER A 289 8.89 3.16 15.36
C SER A 289 9.46 4.26 16.27
N LYS A 290 10.73 4.13 16.70
CA LYS A 290 11.47 5.12 17.50
C LYS A 290 12.83 5.34 16.84
N LEU A 291 13.41 6.53 17.03
CA LEU A 291 14.72 6.84 16.45
C LEU A 291 15.78 5.82 16.87
N ILE A 292 16.47 5.24 15.89
CA ILE A 292 17.68 4.43 16.09
C ILE A 292 18.85 5.22 15.48
N GLU A 293 19.78 5.68 16.30
CA GLU A 293 21.01 6.33 15.81
C GLU A 293 21.91 5.28 15.14
N ILE A 294 22.37 5.59 13.93
CA ILE A 294 23.36 4.80 13.20
C ILE A 294 24.66 5.61 13.14
N PRO A 295 25.80 5.06 13.59
CA PRO A 295 27.10 5.66 13.34
C PRO A 295 27.35 5.77 11.83
N VAL A 296 27.69 6.95 11.34
CA VAL A 296 27.84 7.21 9.90
C VAL A 296 28.94 6.33 9.28
N GLU A 297 29.99 6.03 10.06
CA GLU A 297 31.07 5.11 9.70
C GLU A 297 30.57 3.68 9.39
N ASP A 298 29.43 3.26 9.94
CA ASP A 298 28.87 1.93 9.70
C ASP A 298 28.26 1.79 8.31
N LEU A 299 27.95 2.90 7.62
CA LEU A 299 27.47 2.87 6.24
C LEU A 299 28.55 2.42 5.25
N PHE A 300 29.83 2.61 5.59
CA PHE A 300 30.98 2.27 4.76
C PHE A 300 31.48 0.83 4.96
N LYS A 301 30.84 0.07 5.85
CA LYS A 301 31.10 -1.37 6.02
C LYS A 301 30.39 -2.16 4.92
N ASP A 302 30.85 -3.40 4.68
CA ASP A 302 30.22 -4.35 3.74
C ASP A 302 28.72 -4.57 4.04
N LYS A 303 28.35 -4.43 5.32
CA LYS A 303 26.97 -4.52 5.80
C LYS A 303 26.73 -3.62 7.00
N LEU A 304 25.50 -3.11 7.10
CA LEU A 304 24.95 -2.46 8.29
C LEU A 304 23.90 -3.39 8.92
N GLU A 305 24.01 -3.65 10.21
CA GLU A 305 23.03 -4.46 10.95
C GLU A 305 22.20 -3.59 11.89
N ILE A 306 20.88 -3.66 11.75
CA ILE A 306 19.91 -3.02 12.62
C ILE A 306 19.25 -4.13 13.44
N THR A 307 19.46 -4.12 14.75
CA THR A 307 18.93 -5.14 15.66
C THR A 307 17.75 -4.60 16.44
N VAL A 308 16.62 -5.31 16.41
CA VAL A 308 15.38 -4.91 17.10
C VAL A 308 14.81 -6.06 17.92
N LYS A 309 14.32 -5.74 19.13
CA LYS A 309 13.75 -6.72 20.07
C LYS A 309 12.24 -6.92 19.90
N GLN A 310 11.56 -5.91 19.42
CA GLN A 310 10.11 -5.90 19.26
C GLN A 310 9.79 -5.57 17.81
N VAL A 311 8.95 -6.39 17.21
CA VAL A 311 8.38 -6.16 15.88
C VAL A 311 6.88 -6.03 16.07
N ASP A 312 6.31 -4.97 15.54
CA ASP A 312 4.87 -4.83 15.46
C ASP A 312 4.40 -5.24 14.06
N ALA A 313 3.19 -5.75 13.93
CA ALA A 313 2.61 -6.11 12.64
C ALA A 313 1.19 -5.57 12.49
N VAL A 314 0.78 -5.40 11.24
CA VAL A 314 -0.63 -5.43 10.84
C VAL A 314 -0.81 -6.41 9.69
N LEU A 315 -1.84 -7.26 9.80
CA LEU A 315 -2.37 -8.01 8.67
C LEU A 315 -3.60 -7.30 8.13
N ILE A 316 -3.51 -6.85 6.90
CA ILE A 316 -4.53 -6.13 6.18
C ILE A 316 -5.25 -7.12 5.25
N GLU A 317 -6.39 -7.60 5.73
CA GLU A 317 -7.28 -8.45 4.94
C GLU A 317 -8.21 -7.62 4.06
N ARG A 318 -8.96 -8.29 3.18
CA ARG A 318 -10.03 -7.66 2.41
C ARG A 318 -11.01 -6.95 3.33
N MET A 319 -11.50 -5.79 2.91
CA MET A 319 -12.51 -5.06 3.65
C MET A 319 -13.74 -5.94 3.95
N PHE A 320 -14.25 -6.66 2.96
CA PHE A 320 -15.45 -7.48 3.12
C PHE A 320 -15.18 -8.93 3.55
N ALA A 321 -13.97 -9.26 4.04
CA ALA A 321 -13.66 -10.61 4.55
C ALA A 321 -14.56 -11.04 5.72
N SER A 322 -15.08 -10.08 6.50
CA SER A 322 -16.02 -10.34 7.60
C SER A 322 -17.40 -10.82 7.12
N TYR A 323 -17.74 -10.66 5.84
CA TYR A 323 -18.93 -11.28 5.26
C TYR A 323 -18.83 -12.81 5.26
N ASP A 324 -17.62 -13.32 5.10
CA ASP A 324 -17.34 -14.75 5.03
C ASP A 324 -17.04 -15.36 6.43
N ARG A 325 -17.11 -14.55 7.51
CA ARG A 325 -16.70 -14.97 8.87
C ARG A 325 -17.75 -14.64 9.95
N PRO A 326 -17.80 -15.42 11.05
CA PRO A 326 -18.68 -15.12 12.18
C PRO A 326 -18.39 -13.75 12.82
N SER A 327 -19.44 -13.07 13.31
CA SER A 327 -19.40 -11.67 13.79
C SER A 327 -18.66 -11.44 15.12
N ASN A 328 -18.09 -12.48 15.74
CA ASN A 328 -17.50 -12.45 17.08
C ASN A 328 -15.96 -12.38 17.09
N ILE A 329 -15.31 -12.23 15.93
CA ILE A 329 -13.85 -12.13 15.81
C ILE A 329 -13.45 -10.65 15.80
N ASP A 330 -12.52 -10.22 16.68
CA ASP A 330 -11.95 -8.87 16.61
C ASP A 330 -11.24 -8.72 15.25
N PRO A 331 -11.68 -7.80 14.38
CA PRO A 331 -11.13 -7.67 13.03
C PRO A 331 -9.75 -7.00 13.01
N ARG A 332 -9.19 -6.62 14.17
CA ARG A 332 -7.86 -6.01 14.28
C ARG A 332 -6.79 -7.08 14.38
N PHE A 333 -6.15 -7.37 13.24
CA PHE A 333 -4.94 -8.18 13.18
C PHE A 333 -3.69 -7.31 13.31
N SER A 334 -3.61 -6.50 14.37
CA SER A 334 -2.42 -5.69 14.63
C SER A 334 -1.96 -5.74 16.07
N GLY A 335 -0.64 -5.69 16.25
CA GLY A 335 0.00 -5.75 17.56
C GLY A 335 1.44 -6.24 17.49
N ILE A 336 2.01 -6.47 18.67
CA ILE A 336 3.35 -7.04 18.82
C ILE A 336 3.33 -8.47 18.28
N VAL A 337 4.29 -8.79 17.41
CA VAL A 337 4.48 -10.15 16.89
C VAL A 337 5.16 -11.00 17.96
N PRO A 338 4.59 -12.16 18.34
CA PRO A 338 5.24 -13.09 19.26
C PRO A 338 6.59 -13.55 18.72
N THR A 339 7.57 -13.69 19.61
CA THR A 339 8.94 -14.10 19.27
C THR A 339 8.96 -15.46 18.56
N GLU A 340 8.07 -16.38 18.92
CA GLU A 340 7.97 -17.70 18.29
C GLU A 340 7.56 -17.60 16.81
N VAL A 341 6.63 -16.68 16.51
CA VAL A 341 6.19 -16.42 15.13
C VAL A 341 7.30 -15.80 14.29
N LEU A 342 8.10 -14.90 14.88
CA LEU A 342 9.28 -14.32 14.22
C LEU A 342 10.36 -15.38 13.99
N ALA A 343 10.62 -16.24 14.98
CA ALA A 343 11.57 -17.34 14.87
C ALA A 343 11.19 -18.31 13.75
N ASP A 344 9.90 -18.64 13.60
CA ASP A 344 9.42 -19.49 12.51
C ASP A 344 9.47 -18.80 11.14
N SER A 345 9.10 -17.52 11.08
CA SER A 345 8.97 -16.77 9.80
C SER A 345 10.33 -16.30 9.25
N PHE A 346 11.33 -16.14 10.13
CA PHE A 346 12.68 -15.68 9.80
C PHE A 346 13.74 -16.65 10.31
N ALA A 347 13.41 -17.95 10.37
CA ALA A 347 14.34 -19.03 10.70
C ALA A 347 15.49 -19.08 9.68
N ASP A 348 15.11 -18.99 8.40
CA ASP A 348 16.02 -18.80 7.29
C ASP A 348 16.08 -17.32 6.91
N PRO A 349 17.26 -16.80 6.47
CA PRO A 349 17.36 -15.42 6.02
C PRO A 349 16.39 -15.11 4.87
N VAL A 350 15.52 -14.13 5.08
CA VAL A 350 14.61 -13.64 4.05
C VAL A 350 15.33 -12.57 3.24
N GLU A 351 15.65 -12.88 2.00
CA GLU A 351 16.31 -11.96 1.07
C GLU A 351 15.34 -10.92 0.52
N ILE A 352 15.71 -9.65 0.66
CA ILE A 352 14.93 -8.53 0.16
C ILE A 352 15.64 -7.90 -1.03
N ARG A 353 14.95 -7.89 -2.18
CA ARG A 353 15.47 -7.37 -3.46
C ARG A 353 14.97 -5.97 -3.82
N ARG A 354 14.07 -5.40 -3.00
CA ARG A 354 13.51 -4.06 -3.19
C ARG A 354 13.58 -3.26 -1.90
N VAL A 355 14.21 -2.10 -1.96
CA VAL A 355 14.32 -1.15 -0.84
C VAL A 355 13.89 0.23 -1.31
N ARG A 356 13.00 0.86 -0.57
CA ARG A 356 12.61 2.26 -0.74
C ARG A 356 13.29 3.09 0.34
N LEU A 357 14.10 4.05 -0.09
CA LEU A 357 14.79 4.99 0.78
C LEU A 357 14.04 6.31 0.78
N VAL A 358 13.77 6.86 1.96
CA VAL A 358 13.39 8.26 2.13
C VAL A 358 14.33 8.91 3.14
N ILE A 359 15.09 9.92 2.71
CA ILE A 359 16.06 10.62 3.54
C ILE A 359 15.58 12.05 3.78
N SER A 360 15.33 12.38 5.04
CA SER A 360 14.98 13.72 5.48
C SER A 360 16.25 14.47 5.90
N MET A 361 16.50 15.64 5.34
CA MET A 361 17.63 16.50 5.67
C MET A 361 17.30 17.95 5.36
N ASN A 362 17.65 18.87 6.27
CA ASN A 362 17.44 20.32 6.09
C ASN A 362 15.99 20.71 5.73
N GLY A 363 15.01 19.98 6.25
CA GLY A 363 13.58 20.20 5.96
C GLY A 363 13.10 19.67 4.60
N ASN A 364 13.97 18.99 3.84
CA ASN A 364 13.65 18.37 2.55
C ASN A 364 13.68 16.84 2.66
N GLY A 365 12.75 16.16 1.98
CA GLY A 365 12.71 14.71 1.85
C GLY A 365 13.16 14.27 0.47
N ILE A 366 14.12 13.33 0.40
CA ILE A 366 14.65 12.76 -0.84
C ILE A 366 14.25 11.29 -0.90
N ALA A 367 13.48 10.90 -1.91
CA ALA A 367 13.05 9.51 -2.11
C ALA A 367 13.86 8.83 -3.22
N LYS A 368 14.23 7.56 -3.01
CA LYS A 368 14.89 6.72 -4.02
C LYS A 368 14.45 5.26 -3.92
N GLY A 369 14.08 4.67 -5.05
CA GLY A 369 13.87 3.23 -5.19
C GLY A 369 15.16 2.49 -5.53
N LEU A 370 15.40 1.38 -4.85
CA LEU A 370 16.44 0.42 -5.18
C LEU A 370 15.79 -0.93 -5.51
N THR A 371 16.03 -1.42 -6.72
CA THR A 371 15.50 -2.70 -7.19
C THR A 371 16.61 -3.54 -7.79
N LYS A 372 16.76 -4.78 -7.28
CA LYS A 372 17.62 -5.81 -7.85
C LYS A 372 16.75 -6.90 -8.48
N ILE A 373 17.12 -7.32 -9.69
CA ILE A 373 16.38 -8.32 -10.48
C ILE A 373 17.22 -9.58 -10.67
N ASP A 374 18.53 -9.41 -10.83
CA ASP A 374 19.50 -10.50 -11.04
C ASP A 374 19.79 -11.24 -9.71
N ASP A 375 20.09 -12.53 -9.78
CA ASP A 375 20.21 -13.45 -8.63
C ASP A 375 21.50 -13.28 -7.79
N ASP A 376 22.42 -12.40 -8.20
CA ASP A 376 23.75 -12.41 -7.60
C ASP A 376 23.78 -11.83 -6.17
N PHE A 377 22.94 -10.84 -5.82
CA PHE A 377 22.96 -10.21 -4.48
C PHE A 377 21.62 -9.56 -4.05
N ALA A 378 21.19 -9.82 -2.82
CA ALA A 378 20.09 -9.12 -2.15
C ALA A 378 20.48 -7.68 -1.74
N LEU A 379 19.49 -6.81 -1.53
CA LEU A 379 19.69 -5.44 -1.01
C LEU A 379 19.66 -5.39 0.52
N ALA A 380 18.89 -6.29 1.12
CA ALA A 380 18.85 -6.50 2.55
C ALA A 380 18.50 -7.96 2.87
N ASN A 381 18.73 -8.38 4.11
CA ASN A 381 18.19 -9.61 4.65
C ASN A 381 17.43 -9.33 5.96
N ILE A 382 16.59 -10.28 6.36
CA ILE A 382 15.97 -10.30 7.68
C ILE A 382 16.13 -11.71 8.25
N VAL A 383 16.60 -11.79 9.49
CA VAL A 383 16.72 -13.04 10.26
C VAL A 383 16.28 -12.82 11.70
N HIS A 384 15.74 -13.85 12.35
CA HIS A 384 15.45 -13.82 13.78
C HIS A 384 16.33 -14.82 14.53
N GLN A 385 17.21 -14.33 15.41
CA GLN A 385 18.06 -15.18 16.26
C GLN A 385 18.15 -14.63 17.69
N ASP A 386 18.28 -15.53 18.67
CA ASP A 386 18.52 -15.18 20.07
C ASP A 386 17.51 -14.16 20.65
N GLY A 387 16.26 -14.22 20.19
CA GLY A 387 15.19 -13.31 20.58
C GLY A 387 15.26 -11.91 19.96
N ASN A 388 16.12 -11.69 18.97
CA ASN A 388 16.25 -10.44 18.24
C ASN A 388 15.97 -10.65 16.76
N THR A 389 15.31 -9.68 16.14
CA THR A 389 15.22 -9.59 14.68
C THR A 389 16.32 -8.68 14.18
N ILE A 390 17.14 -9.20 13.27
CA ILE A 390 18.29 -8.51 12.68
C ILE A 390 17.95 -8.21 11.23
N ILE A 391 18.03 -6.94 10.86
CA ILE A 391 17.91 -6.46 9.49
C ILE A 391 19.29 -6.09 9.01
N THR A 392 19.84 -6.82 8.05
CA THR A 392 21.13 -6.49 7.44
C THR A 392 20.88 -5.72 6.14
N LEU A 393 21.41 -4.50 6.03
CA LEU A 393 21.50 -3.77 4.76
C LEU A 393 22.87 -4.04 4.14
N PHE A 394 22.89 -4.48 2.89
CA PHE A 394 24.14 -4.74 2.17
C PHE A 394 24.71 -3.45 1.54
N GLU A 395 25.99 -3.49 1.15
CA GLU A 395 26.75 -2.39 0.54
C GLU A 395 25.95 -1.65 -0.56
N GLY A 396 25.26 -2.40 -1.43
CA GLY A 396 24.43 -1.80 -2.49
C GLY A 396 23.34 -0.86 -1.99
N THR A 397 22.83 -1.07 -0.77
CA THR A 397 21.86 -0.18 -0.11
C THR A 397 22.57 0.93 0.66
N THR A 398 23.58 0.61 1.47
CA THR A 398 24.26 1.61 2.33
C THR A 398 25.02 2.65 1.51
N MET A 399 25.66 2.26 0.41
CA MET A 399 26.35 3.20 -0.48
C MET A 399 25.37 4.16 -1.20
N ASN A 400 24.13 3.73 -1.45
CA ASN A 400 23.09 4.62 -1.97
C ASN A 400 22.65 5.66 -0.94
N VAL A 401 22.64 5.31 0.35
CA VAL A 401 22.41 6.28 1.43
C VAL A 401 23.53 7.32 1.47
N VAL A 402 24.79 6.87 1.44
CA VAL A 402 25.97 7.77 1.42
C VAL A 402 25.93 8.71 0.21
N ASP A 403 25.69 8.19 -0.98
CA ASP A 403 25.58 8.97 -2.22
C ASP A 403 24.50 10.05 -2.10
N LEU A 404 23.31 9.69 -1.62
CA LEU A 404 22.21 10.66 -1.48
C LEU A 404 22.51 11.74 -0.46
N ILE A 405 23.08 11.40 0.70
CA ILE A 405 23.47 12.39 1.72
C ILE A 405 24.52 13.34 1.13
N SER A 406 25.57 12.80 0.50
CA SER A 406 26.67 13.60 -0.03
C SER A 406 26.24 14.62 -1.09
N ARG A 407 25.28 14.27 -1.96
CA ARG A 407 24.76 15.16 -3.01
C ARG A 407 23.89 16.31 -2.50
N HIS A 408 23.35 16.19 -1.29
CA HIS A 408 22.36 17.12 -0.75
C HIS A 408 22.81 17.82 0.55
N SER A 409 24.04 17.56 1.01
CA SER A 409 24.61 18.17 2.22
C SER A 409 25.13 19.60 2.02
N THR A 410 24.90 20.21 0.85
CA THR A 410 25.39 21.55 0.47
C THR A 410 24.36 22.64 0.63
#